data_AF-A0A4R4S6K8-F1
#
_entry.id   AF-A0A4R4S6K8-F1
#
_cell.length_a   1.000
_cell.length_b   1.000
_cell.length_c   1.000
_cell.angle_alpha   90.00
_cell.angle_beta   90.00
_cell.angle_gamma   90.00
#
_symmetry.space_group_name_H-M   'P 1'
#
loop_
_entity.id
_entity.type
_entity.pdbx_description
1 polymer ?
#
loop_
_entity_poly.entity_id
_entity_poly.type
_entity_poly.pdbx_seq_one_letter_code
_entity_poly.pdbx_strand_id
1 'polypeptide(L)'
;MSGFDVLTRGDVLDLALQARDYLVSCGVPGALAAKDPRLWGRRAVDHSRLGWLDLPFASRGLLNQVDGMVAEARHSGLDHIVLIGVGAESLAAQAIMEAHAHAPAVAVGSGAARPGAAGQDAPGRATGELTVLDGSDTAALAFAMERLDRTLVVLASKAGVSLEGDAYRRIFSAAFREHGMSEREAAGRFLVITDHGSPLHDFARQCGYRIGLTDPYLPGHYGALSAYGLVPSVLAGADAERLLDEAASLVPSLGKDEDNPGLLLGAVLGGCAQQGPGGLARDKVLLREPGGPGALSAWISQLLAVGTGKRGRGVVAFEPPGGRGDFPDVHGVSINPRSAVEDESDTSVWAPLGAQFLLWEYATAVSGWLLGVNPFEAGSTVVQESEDDAATMLRSAGSGPLTAEEPVYVEDDIEVYADFPWPPGAELRTVLGGLVASVPNDGYLSVMTYLSGDFSGRYLAPSMARGSGRPVAYGPGPAYPHATGTVHKDGPGNGAFLIITGDPAPGDTLASHPVPGRPYSLAKLQLARALAELRALRERRLPVIRLHLRDPVEGAGRLTEAMRSVAGARRP
;
A
#
# COMPACT_ATOMS: atom_id res chain seq x y z
N MET A 1 -3.88 18.29 -26.27
CA MET A 1 -2.98 17.31 -25.65
C MET A 1 -3.84 16.22 -25.06
N SER A 2 -3.45 14.95 -25.18
CA SER A 2 -4.10 13.87 -24.43
C SER A 2 -4.19 14.25 -22.96
N GLY A 3 -5.24 13.82 -22.26
CA GLY A 3 -5.37 14.06 -20.82
C GLY A 3 -4.29 13.37 -19.97
N PHE A 4 -3.37 12.66 -20.62
CA PHE A 4 -2.27 11.92 -20.03
C PHE A 4 -0.98 12.15 -20.85
N ASP A 5 0.16 12.27 -20.15
CA ASP A 5 1.48 12.49 -20.74
C ASP A 5 2.59 12.01 -19.80
N VAL A 6 3.71 11.57 -20.36
CA VAL A 6 4.92 11.17 -19.61
C VAL A 6 6.11 11.88 -20.24
N LEU A 7 6.77 12.73 -19.46
CA LEU A 7 7.95 13.46 -19.89
C LEU A 7 9.15 12.99 -19.07
N THR A 8 10.23 12.62 -19.75
CA THR A 8 11.51 12.25 -19.14
C THR A 8 12.64 13.11 -19.72
N ARG A 9 13.65 13.44 -18.91
CA ARG A 9 14.71 14.38 -19.26
C ARG A 9 16.08 13.90 -18.78
N GLY A 10 17.13 14.59 -19.22
CA GLY A 10 18.51 14.37 -18.77
C GLY A 10 19.06 13.00 -19.19
N ASP A 11 20.00 12.49 -18.41
CA ASP A 11 20.76 11.27 -18.70
C ASP A 11 19.89 9.99 -18.72
N VAL A 12 18.66 10.06 -18.20
CA VAL A 12 17.69 8.95 -18.19
C VAL A 12 17.03 8.78 -19.56
N LEU A 13 16.90 9.85 -20.35
CA LEU A 13 16.17 9.82 -21.61
C LEU A 13 16.77 8.81 -22.60
N ASP A 14 18.08 8.80 -22.77
CA ASP A 14 18.74 7.89 -23.71
C ASP A 14 18.55 6.42 -23.31
N LEU A 15 18.67 6.10 -22.02
CA LEU A 15 18.43 4.76 -21.49
C LEU A 15 16.98 4.33 -21.67
N ALA A 16 16.03 5.23 -21.40
CA ALA A 16 14.61 4.98 -21.58
C ALA A 16 14.24 4.73 -23.05
N LEU A 17 14.82 5.50 -23.98
CA LEU A 17 14.61 5.32 -25.42
C LEU A 17 15.20 3.99 -25.91
N GLN A 18 16.40 3.62 -25.47
CA GLN A 18 17.00 2.32 -25.80
C GLN A 18 16.16 1.15 -25.26
N ALA A 19 15.69 1.25 -24.01
CA ALA A 19 14.83 0.23 -23.40
C ALA A 19 13.49 0.11 -24.13
N ARG A 20 12.88 1.25 -24.53
CA ARG A 20 11.66 1.28 -25.34
C ARG A 20 11.88 0.62 -26.70
N ASP A 21 12.94 0.96 -27.41
CA ASP A 21 13.23 0.41 -28.74
C ASP A 21 13.46 -1.10 -28.66
N TYR A 22 14.12 -1.57 -27.59
CA TYR A 22 14.26 -2.99 -27.31
C TYR A 22 12.90 -3.66 -27.08
N LEU A 23 12.03 -3.08 -26.23
CA LEU A 23 10.68 -3.58 -25.97
C LEU A 23 9.84 -3.69 -27.26
N VAL A 24 9.89 -2.68 -28.12
CA VAL A 24 9.22 -2.66 -29.43
C VAL A 24 9.78 -3.75 -30.33
N SER A 25 11.10 -3.89 -30.42
CA SER A 25 11.75 -4.94 -31.24
C SER A 25 11.35 -6.36 -30.80
N CYS A 26 11.01 -6.55 -29.52
CA CYS A 26 10.51 -7.79 -28.95
C CYS A 26 8.98 -7.96 -29.06
N GLY A 27 8.25 -6.98 -29.61
CA GLY A 27 6.80 -7.03 -29.77
C GLY A 27 6.01 -6.93 -28.46
N VAL A 28 6.64 -6.44 -27.38
CA VAL A 28 6.03 -6.37 -26.05
C VAL A 28 4.74 -5.54 -26.02
N PRO A 29 4.67 -4.34 -26.65
CA PRO A 29 3.45 -3.52 -26.59
C PRO A 29 2.23 -4.27 -27.13
N GLY A 30 2.33 -4.77 -28.36
CA GLY A 30 1.24 -5.50 -29.01
C GLY A 30 0.86 -6.79 -28.27
N ALA A 31 1.85 -7.55 -27.79
CA ALA A 31 1.60 -8.79 -27.04
C ALA A 31 0.91 -8.52 -25.69
N LEU A 32 1.34 -7.50 -24.94
CA LEU A 32 0.74 -7.15 -23.67
C LEU A 32 -0.69 -6.63 -23.85
N ALA A 33 -0.94 -5.73 -24.80
CA ALA A 33 -2.27 -5.22 -25.10
C ALA A 33 -3.23 -6.33 -25.60
N ALA A 34 -2.70 -7.32 -26.32
CA ALA A 34 -3.45 -8.51 -26.72
C ALA A 34 -3.63 -9.54 -25.59
N LYS A 35 -3.16 -9.25 -24.37
CA LYS A 35 -3.18 -10.16 -23.22
C LYS A 35 -2.54 -11.51 -23.54
N ASP A 36 -1.43 -11.51 -24.30
CA ASP A 36 -0.75 -12.74 -24.70
C ASP A 36 0.01 -13.36 -23.52
N PRO A 37 -0.42 -14.52 -22.99
CA PRO A 37 0.22 -15.14 -21.83
C PRO A 37 1.63 -15.66 -22.12
N ARG A 38 2.00 -15.83 -23.41
CA ARG A 38 3.32 -16.31 -23.84
C ARG A 38 4.42 -15.26 -23.63
N LEU A 39 4.06 -13.99 -23.43
CA LEU A 39 4.98 -12.90 -23.13
C LEU A 39 5.86 -13.20 -21.90
N TRP A 40 5.36 -14.01 -20.97
CA TRP A 40 5.99 -14.33 -19.68
C TRP A 40 6.77 -15.65 -19.68
N GLY A 41 7.06 -16.20 -20.86
CA GLY A 41 7.91 -17.39 -21.03
C GLY A 41 7.18 -18.74 -20.92
N ARG A 42 7.95 -19.81 -20.69
CA ARG A 42 7.47 -21.22 -20.83
C ARG A 42 6.37 -21.63 -19.85
N ARG A 43 6.27 -20.96 -18.70
CA ARG A 43 5.13 -21.08 -17.78
C ARG A 43 4.19 -19.92 -18.11
N ALA A 44 3.37 -20.12 -19.15
CA ALA A 44 2.38 -19.14 -19.56
C ALA A 44 1.56 -18.71 -18.34
N VAL A 45 1.38 -17.40 -18.17
CA VAL A 45 0.47 -16.86 -17.15
C VAL A 45 -0.95 -17.29 -17.54
N ASP A 46 -1.80 -17.59 -16.56
CA ASP A 46 -3.21 -17.79 -16.86
C ASP A 46 -3.76 -16.48 -17.47
N HIS A 47 -4.35 -16.57 -18.67
CA HIS A 47 -4.86 -15.41 -19.40
C HIS A 47 -5.80 -14.55 -18.55
N SER A 48 -6.54 -15.17 -17.63
CA SER A 48 -7.43 -14.47 -16.69
C SER A 48 -6.70 -13.45 -15.78
N ARG A 49 -5.40 -13.65 -15.50
CA ARG A 49 -4.60 -12.70 -14.70
C ARG A 49 -4.26 -11.41 -15.45
N LEU A 50 -4.52 -11.35 -16.76
CA LEU A 50 -4.34 -10.17 -17.61
C LEU A 50 -5.64 -9.39 -17.83
N GLY A 51 -6.75 -9.81 -17.18
CA GLY A 51 -8.06 -9.16 -17.30
C GLY A 51 -8.14 -7.74 -16.73
N TRP A 52 -7.12 -7.29 -16.00
CA TRP A 52 -7.04 -5.92 -15.48
C TRP A 52 -7.09 -4.85 -16.59
N LEU A 53 -6.58 -5.18 -17.78
CA LEU A 53 -6.65 -4.33 -18.98
C LEU A 53 -8.08 -4.04 -19.45
N ASP A 54 -9.04 -4.92 -19.09
CA ASP A 54 -10.44 -4.78 -19.48
C ASP A 54 -11.26 -4.03 -18.42
N LEU A 55 -10.76 -3.84 -17.21
CA LEU A 55 -11.47 -3.21 -16.08
C LEU A 55 -12.08 -1.83 -16.41
N PRO A 56 -11.43 -0.93 -17.17
CA PRO A 56 -12.04 0.34 -17.57
C PRO A 56 -13.43 0.19 -18.23
N PHE A 57 -13.69 -0.94 -18.88
CA PHE A 57 -14.97 -1.25 -19.51
C PHE A 57 -15.78 -2.28 -18.72
N ALA A 58 -15.14 -3.35 -18.26
CA ALA A 58 -15.81 -4.48 -17.58
C ALA A 58 -16.45 -4.04 -16.26
N SER A 59 -15.78 -3.17 -15.50
CA SER A 59 -16.28 -2.68 -14.21
C SER A 59 -17.49 -1.75 -14.32
N ARG A 60 -17.89 -1.31 -15.52
CA ARG A 60 -19.17 -0.60 -15.68
C ARG A 60 -20.36 -1.51 -15.40
N GLY A 61 -20.24 -2.81 -15.70
CA GLY A 61 -21.26 -3.80 -15.35
C GLY A 61 -21.43 -3.98 -13.84
N LEU A 62 -20.34 -3.78 -13.08
CA LEU A 62 -20.32 -3.81 -11.62
C LEU A 62 -21.10 -2.63 -11.03
N LEU A 63 -20.98 -1.42 -11.57
CA LEU A 63 -21.65 -0.22 -11.05
C LEU A 63 -23.18 -0.40 -10.97
N ASN A 64 -23.79 -1.00 -12.01
CA ASN A 64 -25.22 -1.31 -12.01
C ASN A 64 -25.65 -2.24 -10.84
N GLN A 65 -24.77 -3.13 -10.38
CA GLN A 65 -25.04 -4.01 -9.25
C GLN A 65 -24.87 -3.29 -7.90
N VAL A 66 -23.97 -2.31 -7.85
CA VAL A 66 -23.66 -1.52 -6.65
C VAL A 66 -24.72 -0.45 -6.39
N ASP A 67 -25.35 0.12 -7.41
CA ASP A 67 -26.37 1.18 -7.27
C ASP A 67 -27.50 0.80 -6.30
N GLY A 68 -27.99 -0.43 -6.40
CA GLY A 68 -29.00 -0.95 -5.47
C GLY A 68 -28.49 -1.00 -4.02
N MET A 69 -27.24 -1.40 -3.82
CA MET A 69 -26.62 -1.45 -2.49
C MET A 69 -26.40 -0.05 -1.91
N VAL A 70 -25.98 0.92 -2.74
CA VAL A 70 -25.82 2.33 -2.34
C VAL A 70 -27.17 2.92 -1.91
N ALA A 71 -28.23 2.68 -2.69
CA ALA A 71 -29.57 3.17 -2.37
C ALA A 71 -30.07 2.60 -1.05
N GLU A 72 -29.87 1.29 -0.82
CA GLU A 72 -30.27 0.62 0.43
C GLU A 72 -29.45 1.11 1.64
N ALA A 73 -28.14 1.26 1.49
CA ALA A 73 -27.26 1.79 2.53
C ALA A 73 -27.73 3.20 2.94
N ARG A 74 -27.90 4.11 1.99
CA ARG A 74 -28.38 5.47 2.25
C ARG A 74 -29.76 5.52 2.87
N HIS A 75 -30.69 4.70 2.38
CA HIS A 75 -32.03 4.60 2.98
C HIS A 75 -31.97 4.15 4.44
N SER A 76 -31.00 3.31 4.78
CA SER A 76 -30.75 2.82 6.14
C SER A 76 -29.88 3.74 7.00
N GLY A 77 -29.55 4.94 6.51
CA GLY A 77 -28.65 5.89 7.18
C GLY A 77 -27.19 5.42 7.26
N LEU A 78 -26.80 4.46 6.43
CA LEU A 78 -25.44 3.94 6.34
C LEU A 78 -24.62 4.73 5.32
N ASP A 79 -23.88 5.71 5.81
CA ASP A 79 -23.02 6.58 5.00
C ASP A 79 -21.58 6.69 5.49
N HIS A 80 -21.24 5.97 6.56
CA HIS A 80 -19.86 5.73 6.95
C HIS A 80 -19.44 4.32 6.54
N ILE A 81 -18.51 4.21 5.59
CA ILE A 81 -17.99 2.95 5.08
C ILE A 81 -16.68 2.64 5.79
N VAL A 82 -16.65 1.51 6.50
CA VAL A 82 -15.42 0.98 7.09
C VAL A 82 -14.89 -0.13 6.19
N LEU A 83 -13.79 0.10 5.51
CA LEU A 83 -13.11 -0.91 4.71
C LEU A 83 -12.04 -1.62 5.54
N ILE A 84 -12.28 -2.88 5.87
CA ILE A 84 -11.30 -3.76 6.49
C ILE A 84 -10.55 -4.48 5.38
N GLY A 85 -9.27 -4.14 5.22
CA GLY A 85 -8.41 -4.76 4.21
C GLY A 85 -7.04 -4.14 4.18
N VAL A 86 -6.04 -4.96 3.88
CA VAL A 86 -4.66 -4.52 3.66
C VAL A 86 -4.32 -4.71 2.19
N GLY A 87 -3.59 -3.76 1.62
CA GLY A 87 -2.99 -3.91 0.31
C GLY A 87 -3.48 -2.92 -0.73
N ALA A 88 -3.14 -3.21 -1.99
CA ALA A 88 -3.27 -2.27 -3.09
C ALA A 88 -4.74 -1.86 -3.30
N GLU A 89 -5.69 -2.76 -3.16
CA GLU A 89 -7.09 -2.43 -3.41
C GLU A 89 -7.66 -1.47 -2.34
N SER A 90 -7.25 -1.62 -1.07
CA SER A 90 -7.59 -0.65 0.00
C SER A 90 -6.95 0.72 -0.24
N LEU A 91 -5.69 0.75 -0.68
CA LEU A 91 -4.98 1.99 -1.02
C LEU A 91 -5.63 2.67 -2.25
N ALA A 92 -6.06 1.90 -3.25
CA ALA A 92 -6.80 2.43 -4.39
C ALA A 92 -8.14 3.06 -3.94
N ALA A 93 -8.88 2.39 -3.06
CA ALA A 93 -10.13 2.93 -2.52
C ALA A 93 -9.93 4.24 -1.76
N GLN A 94 -8.85 4.34 -0.96
CA GLN A 94 -8.45 5.58 -0.29
C GLN A 94 -8.09 6.68 -1.31
N ALA A 95 -7.25 6.38 -2.30
CA ALA A 95 -6.82 7.35 -3.30
C ALA A 95 -8.01 7.92 -4.10
N ILE A 96 -9.01 7.08 -4.40
CA ILE A 96 -10.26 7.49 -5.01
C ILE A 96 -11.02 8.48 -4.12
N MET A 97 -11.13 8.19 -2.82
CA MET A 97 -11.86 9.05 -1.89
C MET A 97 -11.11 10.36 -1.58
N GLU A 98 -9.79 10.32 -1.46
CA GLU A 98 -8.94 11.51 -1.32
C GLU A 98 -9.13 12.44 -2.53
N ALA A 99 -9.04 11.92 -3.75
CA ALA A 99 -9.26 12.72 -4.95
C ALA A 99 -10.71 13.21 -5.09
N HIS A 100 -11.69 12.44 -4.61
CA HIS A 100 -13.09 12.85 -4.59
C HIS A 100 -13.32 14.04 -3.66
N ALA A 101 -12.74 14.02 -2.46
CA ALA A 101 -12.86 15.11 -1.48
C ALA A 101 -12.26 16.44 -1.98
N HIS A 102 -11.24 16.37 -2.83
CA HIS A 102 -10.57 17.54 -3.41
C HIS A 102 -11.16 18.00 -4.75
N ALA A 103 -12.13 17.28 -5.31
CA ALA A 103 -12.78 17.69 -6.56
C ALA A 103 -13.63 18.96 -6.32
N PRO A 104 -13.48 20.02 -7.13
CA PRO A 104 -14.37 21.18 -7.01
C PRO A 104 -15.81 20.72 -7.22
N ALA A 105 -16.74 21.22 -6.40
CA ALA A 105 -18.17 20.96 -6.58
C ALA A 105 -18.60 21.53 -7.94
N VAL A 106 -18.55 20.70 -8.98
CA VAL A 106 -18.98 21.11 -10.32
C VAL A 106 -20.48 21.32 -10.24
N ALA A 107 -20.91 22.58 -10.33
CA ALA A 107 -22.30 22.91 -10.61
C ALA A 107 -22.66 22.22 -11.93
N VAL A 108 -23.53 21.20 -11.85
CA VAL A 108 -23.98 20.44 -13.01
C VAL A 108 -24.58 21.43 -14.02
N GLY A 109 -23.83 21.69 -15.09
CA GLY A 109 -24.29 22.42 -16.25
C GLY A 109 -25.38 21.60 -16.94
N SER A 110 -26.51 22.25 -17.17
CA SER A 110 -27.67 21.75 -17.88
C SER A 110 -27.31 21.09 -19.22
N GLY A 111 -27.37 19.76 -19.27
CA GLY A 111 -27.26 18.95 -20.48
C GLY A 111 -28.26 17.81 -20.43
N ALA A 112 -29.43 18.03 -21.04
CA ALA A 112 -30.51 17.06 -21.30
C ALA A 112 -30.99 16.20 -20.11
N ALA A 113 -31.62 16.84 -19.13
CA ALA A 113 -32.53 16.14 -18.22
C ALA A 113 -33.68 15.48 -18.99
N ARG A 114 -33.97 14.21 -18.68
CA ARG A 114 -35.24 13.57 -19.06
C ARG A 114 -36.40 14.38 -18.46
N PRO A 115 -37.40 14.84 -19.25
CA PRO A 115 -38.53 15.57 -18.70
C PRO A 115 -39.49 14.58 -18.01
N GLY A 116 -39.61 14.65 -16.68
CA GLY A 116 -40.60 13.82 -15.98
C GLY A 116 -40.55 13.71 -14.45
N ALA A 117 -39.54 14.24 -13.74
CA ALA A 117 -39.50 14.18 -12.27
C ALA A 117 -39.34 15.58 -11.66
N ALA A 118 -40.44 16.33 -11.61
CA ALA A 118 -40.56 17.51 -10.76
C ALA A 118 -41.24 17.07 -9.46
N GLY A 119 -40.47 17.01 -8.37
CA GLY A 119 -40.99 16.70 -7.05
C GLY A 119 -39.90 16.54 -5.99
N GLN A 120 -39.69 17.63 -5.23
CA GLN A 120 -39.10 17.71 -3.88
C GLN A 120 -37.60 17.48 -3.73
N ASP A 121 -36.95 18.53 -3.23
CA ASP A 121 -35.67 18.58 -2.52
C ASP A 121 -34.51 17.81 -3.17
N ALA A 122 -33.69 18.51 -3.98
CA ALA A 122 -32.35 18.03 -4.28
C ALA A 122 -31.54 18.06 -2.95
N PRO A 123 -31.22 16.90 -2.34
CA PRO A 123 -30.34 16.90 -1.18
C PRO A 123 -28.97 17.29 -1.70
N GLY A 124 -28.32 18.26 -1.05
CA GLY A 124 -26.88 18.43 -1.23
C GLY A 124 -26.22 17.05 -1.11
N ARG A 125 -25.40 16.69 -2.10
CA ARG A 125 -24.77 15.36 -2.22
C ARG A 125 -24.17 14.99 -0.87
N ALA A 126 -24.89 14.19 -0.07
CA ALA A 126 -24.37 13.66 1.17
C ALA A 126 -23.24 12.72 0.77
N THR A 127 -22.01 13.23 0.83
CA THR A 127 -20.81 12.46 0.57
C THR A 127 -20.65 11.50 1.73
N GLY A 128 -20.63 10.21 1.44
CA GLY A 128 -20.25 9.23 2.45
C GLY A 128 -18.77 9.41 2.82
N GLU A 129 -18.39 8.76 3.91
CA GLU A 129 -17.02 8.77 4.41
C GLU A 129 -16.43 7.36 4.33
N LEU A 130 -15.14 7.26 4.01
CA LEU A 130 -14.42 5.98 3.98
C LEU A 130 -13.34 5.98 5.06
N THR A 131 -13.42 5.04 6.00
CA THR A 131 -12.36 4.74 6.96
C THR A 131 -11.76 3.39 6.61
N VAL A 132 -10.44 3.32 6.43
CA VAL A 132 -9.75 2.04 6.22
C VAL A 132 -9.13 1.54 7.51
N LEU A 133 -9.31 0.26 7.78
CA LEU A 133 -8.70 -0.47 8.89
C LEU A 133 -7.75 -1.53 8.34
N ASP A 134 -6.47 -1.23 8.41
CA ASP A 134 -5.36 -2.02 7.87
C ASP A 134 -4.47 -2.65 8.96
N GLY A 135 -4.81 -2.43 10.25
CA GLY A 135 -4.03 -2.91 11.39
C GLY A 135 -2.98 -1.95 11.92
N SER A 136 -2.75 -0.82 11.22
CA SER A 136 -1.62 0.06 11.48
C SER A 136 -1.80 0.93 12.72
N ASP A 137 -3.04 1.33 13.00
CA ASP A 137 -3.38 2.25 14.09
C ASP A 137 -4.78 1.96 14.65
N THR A 138 -4.95 2.19 15.94
CA THR A 138 -6.23 2.10 16.66
C THR A 138 -7.06 3.37 16.51
N ALA A 139 -6.48 4.51 16.11
CA ALA A 139 -7.22 5.77 15.95
C ALA A 139 -8.34 5.67 14.89
N ALA A 140 -8.07 5.02 13.75
CA ALA A 140 -9.09 4.78 12.72
C ALA A 140 -10.24 3.89 13.24
N LEU A 141 -9.92 2.89 14.08
CA LEU A 141 -10.94 2.07 14.73
C LEU A 141 -11.75 2.89 15.73
N ALA A 142 -11.11 3.74 16.55
CA ALA A 142 -11.81 4.63 17.49
C ALA A 142 -12.81 5.53 16.76
N PHE A 143 -12.35 6.20 15.70
CA PHE A 143 -13.19 7.05 14.86
C PHE A 143 -14.40 6.30 14.29
N ALA A 144 -14.19 5.05 13.84
CA ALA A 144 -15.26 4.22 13.33
C ALA A 144 -16.26 3.78 14.41
N MET A 145 -15.78 3.47 15.62
CA MET A 145 -16.63 3.05 16.73
C MET A 145 -17.56 4.18 17.22
N GLU A 146 -17.17 5.44 17.09
CA GLU A 146 -18.03 6.61 17.41
C GLU A 146 -19.24 6.77 16.49
N ARG A 147 -19.25 6.08 15.33
CA ARG A 147 -20.24 6.22 14.25
C ARG A 147 -20.96 4.92 13.94
N LEU A 148 -21.00 4.00 14.91
CA LEU A 148 -21.42 2.62 14.71
C LEU A 148 -22.84 2.50 14.12
N ASP A 149 -23.74 3.39 14.50
CA ASP A 149 -25.13 3.49 14.05
C ASP A 149 -25.29 3.75 12.54
N ARG A 150 -24.31 4.45 11.95
CA ARG A 150 -24.24 4.82 10.52
C ARG A 150 -23.21 4.02 9.72
N THR A 151 -22.62 2.98 10.33
CA THR A 151 -21.48 2.27 9.75
C THR A 151 -21.90 1.02 8.96
N LEU A 152 -21.44 0.93 7.71
CA LEU A 152 -21.40 -0.31 6.92
C LEU A 152 -19.95 -0.81 6.87
N VAL A 153 -19.73 -2.06 7.28
CA VAL A 153 -18.40 -2.68 7.30
C VAL A 153 -18.22 -3.51 6.03
N VAL A 154 -17.19 -3.17 5.25
CA VAL A 154 -16.79 -3.89 4.04
C VAL A 154 -15.52 -4.69 4.35
N LEU A 155 -15.57 -6.01 4.21
CA LEU A 155 -14.40 -6.89 4.29
C LEU A 155 -13.97 -7.26 2.87
N ALA A 156 -12.80 -6.80 2.46
CA ALA A 156 -12.27 -7.05 1.12
C ALA A 156 -10.99 -7.87 1.19
N SER A 157 -11.04 -9.11 0.68
CA SER A 157 -9.85 -9.96 0.54
C SER A 157 -10.05 -11.11 -0.44
N LYS A 158 -8.99 -11.42 -1.20
CA LYS A 158 -8.95 -12.54 -2.16
C LYS A 158 -8.62 -13.87 -1.50
N ALA A 159 -7.62 -13.89 -0.62
CA ALA A 159 -7.03 -15.12 -0.09
C ALA A 159 -7.69 -15.65 1.19
N GLY A 160 -8.39 -14.79 1.93
CA GLY A 160 -8.99 -15.14 3.22
C GLY A 160 -9.03 -13.97 4.19
N VAL A 161 -9.45 -14.21 5.42
CA VAL A 161 -9.49 -13.16 6.44
C VAL A 161 -8.12 -13.02 7.08
N SER A 162 -7.50 -11.84 7.00
CA SER A 162 -6.24 -11.58 7.70
C SER A 162 -6.42 -11.61 9.22
N LEU A 163 -5.33 -11.70 9.98
CA LEU A 163 -5.39 -11.63 11.44
C LEU A 163 -6.07 -10.35 11.95
N GLU A 164 -5.74 -9.21 11.35
CA GLU A 164 -6.34 -7.90 11.64
C GLU A 164 -7.80 -7.88 11.20
N GLY A 165 -8.10 -8.43 10.02
CA GLY A 165 -9.46 -8.50 9.51
C GLY A 165 -10.41 -9.30 10.40
N ASP A 166 -9.96 -10.44 10.94
CA ASP A 166 -10.76 -11.22 11.89
C ASP A 166 -10.92 -10.48 13.22
N ALA A 167 -9.85 -9.81 13.69
CA ALA A 167 -9.91 -9.04 14.92
C ALA A 167 -10.93 -7.90 14.83
N TYR A 168 -10.85 -7.05 13.80
CA TYR A 168 -11.80 -5.94 13.60
C TYR A 168 -13.22 -6.44 13.40
N ARG A 169 -13.43 -7.47 12.58
CA ARG A 169 -14.76 -8.07 12.39
C ARG A 169 -15.39 -8.51 13.71
N ARG A 170 -14.61 -9.16 14.59
CA ARG A 170 -15.08 -9.59 15.92
C ARG A 170 -15.43 -8.40 16.80
N ILE A 171 -14.61 -7.35 16.78
CA ILE A 171 -14.86 -6.11 17.53
C ILE A 171 -16.15 -5.45 17.06
N PHE A 172 -16.34 -5.23 15.75
CA PHE A 172 -17.58 -4.67 15.21
C PHE A 172 -18.80 -5.55 15.51
N SER A 173 -18.68 -6.87 15.35
CA SER A 173 -19.79 -7.80 15.64
C SER A 173 -20.22 -7.72 17.11
N ALA A 174 -19.26 -7.62 18.04
CA ALA A 174 -19.55 -7.44 19.46
C ALA A 174 -20.17 -6.07 19.73
N ALA A 175 -19.59 -5.00 19.19
CA ALA A 175 -20.10 -3.64 19.34
C ALA A 175 -21.54 -3.49 18.84
N PHE A 176 -21.89 -4.06 17.67
CA PHE A 176 -23.26 -4.03 17.16
C PHE A 176 -24.25 -4.73 18.10
N ARG A 177 -23.86 -5.88 18.68
CA ARG A 177 -24.70 -6.61 19.65
C ARG A 177 -24.88 -5.83 20.95
N GLU A 178 -23.81 -5.19 21.44
CA GLU A 178 -23.87 -4.32 22.63
C GLU A 178 -24.78 -3.10 22.40
N HIS A 179 -24.89 -2.64 21.15
CA HIS A 179 -25.85 -1.61 20.73
C HIS A 179 -27.28 -2.15 20.51
N GLY A 180 -27.56 -3.38 20.94
CA GLY A 180 -28.90 -3.98 20.92
C GLY A 180 -29.34 -4.56 19.57
N MET A 181 -28.44 -4.66 18.58
CA MET A 181 -28.76 -5.31 17.31
C MET A 181 -28.86 -6.83 17.48
N SER A 182 -29.89 -7.43 16.87
CA SER A 182 -29.97 -8.88 16.71
C SER A 182 -28.84 -9.40 15.80
N GLU A 183 -28.58 -10.70 15.83
CA GLU A 183 -27.54 -11.31 14.97
C GLU A 183 -27.80 -11.05 13.48
N ARG A 184 -29.07 -11.02 13.06
CA ARG A 184 -29.46 -10.74 11.68
C ARG A 184 -29.21 -9.27 11.30
N GLU A 185 -29.52 -8.34 12.19
CA GLU A 185 -29.28 -6.90 11.95
C GLU A 185 -27.77 -6.61 11.91
N ALA A 186 -27.01 -7.17 12.85
CA ALA A 186 -25.56 -7.06 12.86
C ALA A 186 -24.94 -7.66 11.59
N ALA A 187 -25.39 -8.83 11.14
CA ALA A 187 -24.94 -9.44 9.88
C ALA A 187 -25.26 -8.56 8.66
N GLY A 188 -26.39 -7.84 8.68
CA GLY A 188 -26.77 -6.85 7.66
C GLY A 188 -25.86 -5.62 7.59
N ARG A 189 -25.01 -5.38 8.60
CA ARG A 189 -23.98 -4.33 8.59
C ARG A 189 -22.67 -4.77 7.93
N PHE A 190 -22.59 -5.98 7.39
CA PHE A 190 -21.38 -6.50 6.73
C PHE A 190 -21.61 -6.78 5.24
N LEU A 191 -20.69 -6.29 4.42
CA LEU A 191 -20.50 -6.65 3.02
C LEU A 191 -19.14 -7.33 2.85
N VAL A 192 -19.11 -8.46 2.15
CA VAL A 192 -17.89 -9.21 1.87
C VAL A 192 -17.61 -9.24 0.37
N ILE A 193 -16.42 -8.77 0.01
CA ILE A 193 -15.87 -8.78 -1.35
C ILE A 193 -14.74 -9.81 -1.37
N THR A 194 -14.98 -10.96 -1.99
CA THR A 194 -14.06 -12.10 -2.00
C THR A 194 -14.31 -13.04 -3.18
N ASP A 195 -13.32 -13.83 -3.55
CA ASP A 195 -13.43 -14.81 -4.63
C ASP A 195 -14.38 -15.96 -4.25
N HIS A 196 -15.19 -16.41 -5.23
CA HIS A 196 -16.11 -17.52 -5.00
C HIS A 196 -15.35 -18.80 -4.60
N GLY A 197 -15.74 -19.39 -3.47
CA GLY A 197 -15.12 -20.60 -2.93
C GLY A 197 -13.85 -20.34 -2.11
N SER A 198 -13.50 -19.07 -1.84
CA SER A 198 -12.47 -18.74 -0.86
C SER A 198 -12.90 -19.12 0.57
N PRO A 199 -11.97 -19.29 1.52
CA PRO A 199 -12.33 -19.48 2.93
C PRO A 199 -13.21 -18.35 3.49
N LEU A 200 -13.01 -17.12 3.02
CA LEU A 200 -13.82 -15.96 3.43
C LEU A 200 -15.24 -16.02 2.84
N HIS A 201 -15.39 -16.54 1.62
CA HIS A 201 -16.72 -16.75 0.99
C HIS A 201 -17.58 -17.70 1.81
N ASP A 202 -17.04 -18.87 2.17
CA ASP A 202 -17.77 -19.86 2.96
C ASP A 202 -18.07 -19.36 4.37
N PHE A 203 -17.11 -18.65 4.98
CA PHE A 203 -17.30 -18.02 6.28
C PHE A 203 -18.40 -16.96 6.25
N ALA A 204 -18.40 -16.07 5.25
CA ALA A 204 -19.41 -15.03 5.11
C ALA A 204 -20.82 -15.63 4.94
N ARG A 205 -20.95 -16.75 4.22
CA ARG A 205 -22.22 -17.49 4.08
C ARG A 205 -22.70 -18.01 5.42
N GLN A 206 -21.81 -18.58 6.22
CA GLN A 206 -22.13 -19.10 7.55
C GLN A 206 -22.58 -17.98 8.51
N CYS A 207 -21.96 -16.80 8.43
CA CYS A 207 -22.35 -15.64 9.23
C CYS A 207 -23.58 -14.89 8.70
N GLY A 208 -24.10 -15.24 7.52
CA GLY A 208 -25.22 -14.54 6.90
C GLY A 208 -24.89 -13.13 6.41
N TYR A 209 -23.61 -12.82 6.17
CA TYR A 209 -23.19 -11.54 5.61
C TYR A 209 -23.60 -11.44 4.15
N ARG A 210 -23.78 -10.21 3.66
CA ARG A 210 -23.95 -9.98 2.23
C ARG A 210 -22.64 -10.30 1.53
N ILE A 211 -22.71 -11.13 0.49
CA ILE A 211 -21.59 -11.48 -0.37
C ILE A 211 -21.95 -11.03 -1.76
N GLY A 212 -21.07 -10.31 -2.41
CA GLY A 212 -21.27 -9.97 -3.80
C GLY A 212 -20.10 -9.18 -4.32
N LEU A 213 -19.83 -9.38 -5.61
CA LEU A 213 -18.88 -8.64 -6.42
C LEU A 213 -17.44 -9.14 -6.23
N THR A 214 -16.92 -9.81 -7.25
CA THR A 214 -15.51 -10.21 -7.35
C THR A 214 -15.11 -10.18 -8.81
N ASP A 215 -13.83 -9.89 -9.03
CA ASP A 215 -13.14 -10.06 -10.28
C ASP A 215 -12.16 -11.23 -10.11
N PRO A 216 -12.64 -12.47 -10.30
CA PRO A 216 -11.87 -13.66 -9.99
C PRO A 216 -10.60 -13.69 -10.85
N TYR A 217 -9.53 -14.27 -10.31
CA TYR A 217 -8.24 -14.47 -10.96
C TYR A 217 -7.37 -13.21 -11.17
N LEU A 218 -7.88 -12.01 -10.88
CA LEU A 218 -7.05 -10.80 -10.93
C LEU A 218 -5.96 -10.83 -9.85
N PRO A 219 -4.69 -10.57 -10.20
CA PRO A 219 -3.66 -10.27 -9.20
C PRO A 219 -4.12 -9.12 -8.29
N GLY A 220 -3.89 -9.24 -6.98
CA GLY A 220 -4.34 -8.23 -6.01
C GLY A 220 -3.89 -6.81 -6.37
N HIS A 221 -2.60 -6.68 -6.62
CA HIS A 221 -1.93 -5.42 -6.98
C HIS A 221 -2.31 -4.83 -8.34
N TYR A 222 -3.06 -5.53 -9.20
CA TYR A 222 -3.58 -5.04 -10.49
C TYR A 222 -5.11 -4.85 -10.47
N GLY A 223 -5.67 -4.60 -9.29
CA GLY A 223 -7.11 -4.59 -9.04
C GLY A 223 -7.67 -3.22 -8.68
N ALA A 224 -7.00 -2.11 -8.97
CA ALA A 224 -7.45 -0.80 -8.50
C ALA A 224 -8.87 -0.45 -8.98
N LEU A 225 -9.20 -0.79 -10.24
CA LEU A 225 -10.51 -0.59 -10.85
C LEU A 225 -11.41 -1.84 -10.77
N SER A 226 -11.10 -2.79 -9.91
CA SER A 226 -11.93 -3.98 -9.65
C SER A 226 -12.98 -3.72 -8.58
N ALA A 227 -13.83 -4.71 -8.29
CA ALA A 227 -14.79 -4.68 -7.19
C ALA A 227 -14.14 -4.31 -5.85
N TYR A 228 -12.91 -4.77 -5.61
CA TYR A 228 -12.18 -4.53 -4.35
C TYR A 228 -11.85 -3.06 -4.13
N GLY A 229 -11.52 -2.30 -5.18
CA GLY A 229 -11.25 -0.87 -5.10
C GLY A 229 -12.51 -0.02 -5.27
N LEU A 230 -13.36 -0.35 -6.25
CA LEU A 230 -14.49 0.50 -6.63
C LEU A 230 -15.68 0.42 -5.68
N VAL A 231 -16.06 -0.78 -5.22
CA VAL A 231 -17.27 -0.95 -4.39
C VAL A 231 -17.20 -0.14 -3.09
N PRO A 232 -16.14 -0.22 -2.25
CA PRO A 232 -16.06 0.60 -1.06
C PRO A 232 -16.08 2.10 -1.37
N SER A 233 -15.40 2.55 -2.43
CA SER A 233 -15.40 3.95 -2.83
C SER A 233 -16.76 4.45 -3.31
N VAL A 234 -17.49 3.65 -4.11
CA VAL A 234 -18.84 4.01 -4.60
C VAL A 234 -19.85 4.02 -3.47
N LEU A 235 -19.77 3.08 -2.52
CA LEU A 235 -20.56 3.11 -1.29
C LEU A 235 -20.30 4.39 -0.48
N ALA A 236 -19.05 4.87 -0.46
CA ALA A 236 -18.68 6.14 0.16
C ALA A 236 -18.99 7.38 -0.71
N GLY A 237 -19.52 7.21 -1.93
CA GLY A 237 -20.02 8.30 -2.78
C GLY A 237 -19.10 8.76 -3.92
N ALA A 238 -18.00 8.06 -4.17
CA ALA A 238 -17.11 8.33 -5.29
C ALA A 238 -17.82 8.26 -6.66
N ASP A 239 -17.31 9.05 -7.61
CA ASP A 239 -17.75 9.05 -9.00
C ASP A 239 -16.94 8.02 -9.81
N ALA A 240 -17.35 6.75 -9.74
CA ALA A 240 -16.65 5.68 -10.43
C ALA A 240 -16.86 5.70 -11.96
N GLU A 241 -17.98 6.23 -12.46
CA GLU A 241 -18.17 6.38 -13.91
C GLU A 241 -17.09 7.28 -14.51
N ARG A 242 -16.85 8.44 -13.87
CA ARG A 242 -15.77 9.34 -14.29
C ARG A 242 -14.40 8.66 -14.27
N LEU A 243 -14.08 7.90 -13.22
CA LEU A 243 -12.81 7.17 -13.12
C LEU A 243 -12.65 6.13 -14.23
N LEU A 244 -13.71 5.39 -14.54
CA LEU A 244 -13.68 4.39 -15.62
C LEU A 244 -13.56 5.04 -17.00
N ASP A 245 -14.20 6.20 -17.22
CA ASP A 245 -14.06 6.99 -18.45
C ASP A 245 -12.63 7.52 -18.63
N GLU A 246 -12.05 8.05 -17.56
CA GLU A 246 -10.66 8.50 -17.52
C GLU A 246 -9.71 7.35 -17.89
N ALA A 247 -9.87 6.18 -17.25
CA ALA A 247 -9.06 4.99 -17.54
C ALA A 247 -9.25 4.49 -18.98
N ALA A 248 -10.50 4.43 -19.45
CA ALA A 248 -10.85 3.97 -20.79
C ALA A 248 -10.24 4.85 -21.88
N SER A 249 -10.05 6.14 -21.60
CA SER A 249 -9.42 7.09 -22.55
C SER A 249 -7.96 6.76 -22.85
N LEU A 250 -7.26 6.06 -21.95
CA LEU A 250 -5.87 5.63 -22.13
C LEU A 250 -5.77 4.37 -23.01
N VAL A 251 -6.78 3.50 -23.00
CA VAL A 251 -6.73 2.18 -23.66
C VAL A 251 -6.32 2.23 -25.14
N PRO A 252 -6.80 3.17 -25.98
CA PRO A 252 -6.40 3.25 -27.39
C PRO A 252 -4.91 3.57 -27.62
N SER A 253 -4.20 4.07 -26.61
CA SER A 253 -2.75 4.29 -26.67
C SER A 253 -1.95 3.01 -26.35
N LEU A 254 -2.56 2.09 -25.59
CA LEU A 254 -1.92 0.84 -25.20
C LEU A 254 -1.72 -0.03 -26.44
N GLY A 255 -0.59 -0.74 -26.48
CA GLY A 255 -0.23 -1.60 -27.61
C GLY A 255 0.41 -0.89 -28.81
N LYS A 256 0.46 0.44 -28.82
CA LYS A 256 1.23 1.18 -29.83
C LYS A 256 2.72 1.15 -29.49
N ASP A 257 3.55 1.17 -30.54
CA ASP A 257 5.01 1.26 -30.44
C ASP A 257 5.49 2.69 -30.13
N GLU A 258 4.73 3.68 -30.57
CA GLU A 258 4.92 5.12 -30.34
C GLU A 258 3.70 5.72 -29.62
N ASP A 259 3.85 6.90 -29.02
CA ASP A 259 2.79 7.62 -28.29
C ASP A 259 2.07 6.77 -27.22
N ASN A 260 2.81 5.86 -26.59
CA ASN A 260 2.35 4.97 -25.54
C ASN A 260 2.99 5.37 -24.20
N PRO A 261 2.31 6.18 -23.37
CA PRO A 261 2.88 6.67 -22.12
C PRO A 261 3.16 5.56 -21.10
N GLY A 262 2.37 4.47 -21.11
CA GLY A 262 2.61 3.31 -20.24
C GLY A 262 3.85 2.54 -20.64
N LEU A 263 4.11 2.43 -21.95
CA LEU A 263 5.36 1.85 -22.46
C LEU A 263 6.56 2.72 -22.09
N LEU A 264 6.46 4.05 -22.27
CA LEU A 264 7.56 4.97 -21.94
C LEU A 264 7.87 4.94 -20.44
N LEU A 265 6.86 5.06 -19.57
CA LEU A 265 7.05 4.99 -18.12
C LEU A 265 7.63 3.63 -17.70
N GLY A 266 7.13 2.54 -18.28
CA GLY A 266 7.66 1.20 -18.01
C GLY A 266 9.11 1.02 -18.45
N ALA A 267 9.49 1.62 -19.59
CA ALA A 267 10.85 1.64 -20.11
C ALA A 267 11.80 2.48 -19.24
N VAL A 268 11.35 3.63 -18.73
CA VAL A 268 12.08 4.43 -17.75
C VAL A 268 12.34 3.61 -16.48
N LEU A 269 11.29 3.12 -15.84
CA LEU A 269 11.40 2.41 -14.55
C LEU A 269 12.20 1.10 -14.67
N GLY A 270 11.87 0.28 -15.68
CA GLY A 270 12.51 -1.01 -15.89
C GLY A 270 13.93 -0.89 -16.46
N GLY A 271 14.14 0.03 -17.39
CA GLY A 271 15.43 0.25 -18.04
C GLY A 271 16.45 0.85 -17.08
N CYS A 272 16.05 1.82 -16.26
CA CYS A 272 16.94 2.39 -15.25
C CYS A 272 17.25 1.40 -14.10
N ALA A 273 16.31 0.52 -13.76
CA ALA A 273 16.51 -0.51 -12.74
C ALA A 273 17.32 -1.73 -13.25
N GLN A 274 17.60 -1.82 -14.56
CA GLN A 274 18.52 -2.84 -15.09
C GLN A 274 19.97 -2.49 -14.75
N GLN A 275 20.72 -3.46 -14.24
CA GLN A 275 22.17 -3.34 -14.05
C GLN A 275 22.87 -3.46 -15.41
N GLY A 276 23.42 -2.36 -15.92
CA GLY A 276 24.27 -2.35 -17.12
C GLY A 276 25.72 -2.74 -16.80
N PRO A 277 26.54 -3.15 -17.79
CA PRO A 277 27.97 -3.42 -17.58
C PRO A 277 28.70 -2.12 -17.18
N GLY A 278 28.89 -1.90 -15.88
CA GLY A 278 29.59 -0.74 -15.31
C GLY A 278 28.70 0.44 -14.87
N GLY A 279 27.38 0.31 -14.94
CA GLY A 279 26.42 1.34 -14.49
C GLY A 279 25.76 1.00 -13.15
N LEU A 280 25.43 2.02 -12.37
CA LEU A 280 24.64 1.89 -11.14
C LEU A 280 23.15 1.81 -11.50
N ALA A 281 22.47 0.71 -11.14
CA ALA A 281 21.02 0.64 -11.36
C ALA A 281 20.27 1.67 -10.51
N ARG A 282 19.30 2.34 -11.11
CA ARG A 282 18.35 3.21 -10.40
C ARG A 282 17.06 2.44 -10.11
N ASP A 283 17.16 1.50 -9.18
CA ASP A 283 16.05 0.65 -8.70
C ASP A 283 15.26 1.30 -7.54
N LYS A 284 15.58 2.54 -7.20
CA LYS A 284 14.92 3.33 -6.15
C LYS A 284 14.17 4.48 -6.81
N VAL A 285 12.86 4.56 -6.59
CA VAL A 285 12.01 5.59 -7.19
C VAL A 285 11.56 6.56 -6.12
N LEU A 286 11.84 7.85 -6.28
CA LEU A 286 11.33 8.89 -5.40
C LEU A 286 10.05 9.47 -5.97
N LEU A 287 8.91 9.12 -5.39
CA LEU A 287 7.59 9.61 -5.78
C LEU A 287 7.30 10.96 -5.15
N ARG A 288 6.82 11.92 -5.95
CA ARG A 288 6.40 13.25 -5.51
C ARG A 288 5.00 13.54 -6.01
N GLU A 289 4.08 13.84 -5.09
CA GLU A 289 2.72 14.24 -5.41
C GLU A 289 2.44 15.67 -4.90
N PRO A 290 1.67 16.51 -5.64
CA PRO A 290 1.19 17.79 -5.14
C PRO A 290 0.41 17.61 -3.84
N GLY A 291 0.83 18.31 -2.78
CA GLY A 291 0.21 18.19 -1.46
C GLY A 291 0.96 17.27 -0.50
N GLY A 292 1.94 16.51 -0.99
CA GLY A 292 2.73 15.56 -0.20
C GLY A 292 2.28 14.12 -0.44
N PRO A 293 2.88 13.16 0.31
CA PRO A 293 2.52 11.74 0.20
C PRO A 293 1.04 11.49 0.51
N GLY A 294 0.41 10.59 -0.26
CA GLY A 294 -1.00 10.23 -0.13
C GLY A 294 -1.26 8.78 -0.53
N ALA A 295 -2.54 8.40 -0.61
CA ALA A 295 -2.90 7.02 -0.91
C ALA A 295 -2.52 6.59 -2.34
N LEU A 296 -2.44 7.52 -3.30
CA LEU A 296 -2.02 7.21 -4.67
C LEU A 296 -0.52 6.82 -4.72
N SER A 297 0.35 7.59 -4.08
CA SER A 297 1.78 7.26 -4.01
C SER A 297 2.05 5.98 -3.22
N ALA A 298 1.29 5.73 -2.15
CA ALA A 298 1.33 4.45 -1.42
C ALA A 298 0.87 3.27 -2.29
N TRP A 299 -0.21 3.44 -3.08
CA TRP A 299 -0.69 2.43 -4.02
C TRP A 299 0.36 2.11 -5.10
N ILE A 300 0.95 3.14 -5.73
CA ILE A 300 2.03 2.97 -6.72
C ILE A 300 3.22 2.24 -6.09
N SER A 301 3.59 2.61 -4.86
CA SER A 301 4.69 1.99 -4.13
C SER A 301 4.47 0.49 -3.95
N GLN A 302 3.26 0.09 -3.53
CA GLN A 302 2.91 -1.32 -3.41
C GLN A 302 2.89 -2.03 -4.76
N LEU A 303 2.29 -1.42 -5.79
CA LEU A 303 2.21 -1.97 -7.13
C LEU A 303 3.60 -2.30 -7.67
N LEU A 304 4.55 -1.36 -7.57
CA LEU A 304 5.94 -1.56 -8.00
C LEU A 304 6.62 -2.64 -7.17
N ALA A 305 6.52 -2.57 -5.84
CA ALA A 305 7.17 -3.52 -4.93
C ALA A 305 6.69 -4.96 -5.15
N VAL A 306 5.38 -5.18 -5.28
CA VAL A 306 4.79 -6.52 -5.50
C VAL A 306 4.97 -6.98 -6.94
N GLY A 307 4.79 -6.06 -7.90
CA GLY A 307 4.91 -6.34 -9.33
C GLY A 307 6.32 -6.75 -9.72
N THR A 308 7.34 -6.08 -9.16
CA THR A 308 8.73 -6.24 -9.59
C THR A 308 9.65 -6.95 -8.59
N GLY A 309 9.35 -6.89 -7.28
CA GLY A 309 10.17 -7.42 -6.19
C GLY A 309 10.22 -8.95 -6.12
N LYS A 310 11.00 -9.57 -7.01
CA LYS A 310 11.14 -11.02 -7.15
C LYS A 310 12.52 -11.40 -7.66
N ARG A 311 13.03 -12.56 -7.25
CA ARG A 311 14.25 -13.19 -7.79
C ARG A 311 15.48 -12.27 -7.78
N GLY A 312 15.68 -11.50 -6.70
CA GLY A 312 16.84 -10.62 -6.59
C GLY A 312 16.70 -9.30 -7.35
N ARG A 313 15.50 -8.96 -7.83
CA ARG A 313 15.23 -7.76 -8.64
C ARG A 313 13.98 -7.06 -8.12
N GLY A 314 13.85 -5.78 -8.40
CA GLY A 314 12.64 -5.03 -8.09
C GLY A 314 12.91 -3.55 -7.96
N VAL A 315 11.83 -2.77 -7.96
CA VAL A 315 11.82 -1.34 -7.79
C VAL A 315 11.20 -1.03 -6.43
N VAL A 316 11.91 -0.28 -5.61
CA VAL A 316 11.42 0.20 -4.31
C VAL A 316 11.12 1.69 -4.40
N ALA A 317 9.93 2.07 -3.96
CA ALA A 317 9.51 3.46 -3.95
C ALA A 317 9.80 4.13 -2.60
N PHE A 318 10.05 5.43 -2.67
CA PHE A 318 10.35 6.32 -1.56
C PHE A 318 9.54 7.58 -1.72
N GLU A 319 9.34 8.28 -0.61
CA GLU A 319 8.62 9.54 -0.58
C GLU A 319 9.44 10.59 0.19
N PRO A 320 9.31 11.89 -0.13
CA PRO A 320 9.81 12.95 0.73
C PRO A 320 9.22 12.81 2.15
N PRO A 321 10.01 13.04 3.21
CA PRO A 321 11.36 13.58 3.21
C PRO A 321 12.49 12.53 3.12
N GLY A 322 12.17 11.24 3.02
CA GLY A 322 13.13 10.13 3.00
C GLY A 322 14.07 10.11 1.79
N GLY A 323 13.72 10.82 0.72
CA GLY A 323 14.55 11.03 -0.47
C GLY A 323 15.11 12.45 -0.64
N ARG A 324 15.25 13.25 0.43
CA ARG A 324 15.87 14.60 0.33
C ARG A 324 17.40 14.48 0.21
N GLY A 325 17.91 14.27 -1.00
CA GLY A 325 19.33 14.23 -1.35
C GLY A 325 19.52 13.89 -2.82
N ASP A 326 20.70 14.19 -3.37
CA ASP A 326 21.10 13.72 -4.69
C ASP A 326 21.72 12.32 -4.53
N PHE A 327 20.98 11.29 -4.95
CA PHE A 327 21.39 9.90 -4.85
C PHE A 327 21.50 9.32 -6.27
N PRO A 328 22.67 8.85 -6.70
CA PRO A 328 22.91 8.49 -8.10
C PRO A 328 22.10 7.25 -8.57
N ASP A 329 21.59 6.46 -7.64
CA ASP A 329 20.71 5.30 -7.87
C ASP A 329 19.24 5.56 -7.54
N VAL A 330 18.85 6.82 -7.36
CA VAL A 330 17.45 7.21 -7.22
C VAL A 330 16.96 7.86 -8.51
N HIS A 331 15.76 7.48 -8.93
CA HIS A 331 15.05 8.07 -10.04
C HIS A 331 13.85 8.87 -9.52
N GLY A 332 13.83 10.19 -9.76
CA GLY A 332 12.75 11.06 -9.34
C GLY A 332 11.54 10.97 -10.28
N VAL A 333 10.35 10.73 -9.72
CA VAL A 333 9.09 10.77 -10.46
C VAL A 333 8.09 11.70 -9.77
N SER A 334 7.63 12.71 -10.49
CA SER A 334 6.55 13.59 -10.06
C SER A 334 5.23 13.20 -10.71
N ILE A 335 4.19 13.06 -9.89
CA ILE A 335 2.83 12.69 -10.30
C ILE A 335 2.00 13.97 -10.35
N ASN A 336 1.44 14.31 -11.51
CA ASN A 336 0.64 15.50 -11.75
C ASN A 336 1.29 16.81 -11.22
N PRO A 337 2.58 17.09 -11.50
CA PRO A 337 3.21 18.33 -11.02
C PRO A 337 2.49 19.57 -11.58
N ARG A 338 2.44 20.63 -10.77
CA ARG A 338 1.75 21.89 -11.12
C ARG A 338 2.39 22.61 -12.32
N SER A 339 3.70 22.45 -12.48
CA SER A 339 4.49 23.06 -13.56
C SER A 339 5.60 22.10 -13.97
N ALA A 340 5.67 21.76 -15.25
CA ALA A 340 6.76 20.94 -15.80
C ALA A 340 8.11 21.68 -15.80
N VAL A 341 8.11 23.01 -15.71
CA VAL A 341 9.33 23.85 -15.77
C VAL A 341 9.99 23.94 -14.40
N GLU A 342 9.20 23.93 -13.33
CA GLU A 342 9.68 24.01 -11.94
C GLU A 342 9.91 22.64 -11.30
N ASP A 343 9.54 21.56 -12.01
CA ASP A 343 9.70 20.20 -11.52
C ASP A 343 11.16 19.73 -11.69
N GLU A 344 11.79 19.38 -10.57
CA GLU A 344 13.18 18.91 -10.50
C GLU A 344 13.30 17.38 -10.70
N SER A 345 12.17 16.66 -10.82
CA SER A 345 12.19 15.21 -11.06
C SER A 345 12.70 14.85 -12.46
N ASP A 346 13.36 13.69 -12.57
CA ASP A 346 13.82 13.13 -13.84
C ASP A 346 12.65 12.83 -14.79
N THR A 347 11.50 12.43 -14.22
CA THR A 347 10.29 12.08 -14.97
C THR A 347 9.06 12.71 -14.33
N SER A 348 8.17 13.21 -15.17
CA SER A 348 6.88 13.78 -14.77
C SER A 348 5.76 12.99 -15.46
N VAL A 349 4.74 12.63 -14.70
CA VAL A 349 3.59 11.84 -15.16
C VAL A 349 2.31 12.65 -14.96
N TRP A 350 1.63 13.01 -16.05
CA TRP A 350 0.31 13.62 -15.99
C TRP A 350 -0.74 12.61 -16.41
N ALA A 351 -1.79 12.48 -15.61
CA ALA A 351 -3.00 11.73 -15.94
C ALA A 351 -4.09 12.00 -14.89
N PRO A 352 -5.37 12.01 -15.28
CA PRO A 352 -6.46 11.97 -14.31
C PRO A 352 -6.43 10.65 -13.53
N LEU A 353 -7.02 10.60 -12.34
CA LEU A 353 -6.84 9.50 -11.39
C LEU A 353 -7.19 8.12 -12.00
N GLY A 354 -8.31 8.01 -12.73
CA GLY A 354 -8.68 6.75 -13.36
C GLY A 354 -7.62 6.25 -14.35
N ALA A 355 -7.04 7.16 -15.13
CA ALA A 355 -5.95 6.84 -16.06
C ALA A 355 -4.62 6.55 -15.34
N GLN A 356 -4.34 7.17 -14.18
CA GLN A 356 -3.14 6.85 -13.38
C GLN A 356 -3.11 5.37 -13.00
N PHE A 357 -4.24 4.81 -12.53
CA PHE A 357 -4.29 3.39 -12.16
C PHE A 357 -3.86 2.47 -13.33
N LEU A 358 -4.50 2.63 -14.50
CA LEU A 358 -4.17 1.81 -15.66
C LEU A 358 -2.75 2.08 -16.20
N LEU A 359 -2.31 3.33 -16.16
CA LEU A 359 -0.98 3.75 -16.63
C LEU A 359 0.14 3.08 -15.82
N TRP A 360 0.04 3.14 -14.49
CA TRP A 360 1.03 2.57 -13.59
C TRP A 360 0.99 1.05 -13.57
N GLU A 361 -0.19 0.43 -13.67
CA GLU A 361 -0.33 -1.02 -13.85
C GLU A 361 0.40 -1.48 -15.13
N TYR A 362 0.13 -0.81 -16.26
CA TYR A 362 0.80 -1.11 -17.52
C TYR A 362 2.32 -0.89 -17.47
N ALA A 363 2.76 0.23 -16.89
CA ALA A 363 4.18 0.53 -16.72
C ALA A 363 4.87 -0.54 -15.86
N THR A 364 4.25 -0.97 -14.76
CA THR A 364 4.77 -2.02 -13.89
C THR A 364 4.89 -3.35 -14.61
N ALA A 365 3.93 -3.68 -15.49
CA ALA A 365 3.99 -4.87 -16.31
C ALA A 365 5.21 -4.84 -17.24
N VAL A 366 5.38 -3.74 -17.98
CA VAL A 366 6.53 -3.50 -18.86
C VAL A 366 7.86 -3.54 -18.09
N SER A 367 7.94 -2.88 -16.94
CA SER A 367 9.14 -2.88 -16.10
C SER A 367 9.48 -4.27 -15.59
N GLY A 368 8.49 -5.04 -15.15
CA GLY A 368 8.68 -6.44 -14.75
C GLY A 368 9.28 -7.28 -15.88
N TRP A 369 8.78 -7.12 -17.11
CA TRP A 369 9.31 -7.81 -18.27
C TRP A 369 10.78 -7.46 -18.54
N LEU A 370 11.13 -6.16 -18.53
CA LEU A 370 12.53 -5.70 -18.65
C LEU A 370 13.41 -6.30 -17.54
N LEU A 371 12.90 -6.30 -16.32
CA LEU A 371 13.58 -6.89 -15.17
C LEU A 371 13.55 -8.43 -15.21
N GLY A 372 13.00 -9.09 -16.23
CA GLY A 372 12.97 -10.55 -16.33
C GLY A 372 12.19 -11.23 -15.21
N VAL A 373 11.26 -10.51 -14.59
CA VAL A 373 10.34 -11.01 -13.57
C VAL A 373 8.94 -11.05 -14.13
N ASN A 374 8.09 -11.91 -13.56
CA ASN A 374 6.69 -11.99 -13.91
C ASN A 374 5.85 -11.28 -12.85
N PRO A 375 5.22 -10.13 -13.14
CA PRO A 375 4.31 -9.45 -12.21
C PRO A 375 3.11 -10.32 -11.82
N PHE A 376 2.74 -11.25 -12.71
CA PHE A 376 1.56 -12.10 -12.61
C PHE A 376 1.91 -13.55 -12.29
N GLU A 377 3.04 -13.86 -11.68
CA GLU A 377 3.20 -15.17 -11.02
C GLU A 377 2.46 -15.18 -9.67
N ALA A 378 2.15 -16.38 -9.16
CA ALA A 378 1.60 -16.47 -7.81
C ALA A 378 2.52 -15.69 -6.85
N GLY A 379 1.92 -14.86 -6.00
CA GLY A 379 2.67 -13.88 -5.20
C GLY A 379 3.76 -14.55 -4.38
N SER A 380 4.81 -13.79 -4.06
CA SER A 380 5.82 -14.24 -3.12
C SER A 380 5.13 -14.62 -1.79
N THR A 381 5.53 -15.73 -1.20
CA THR A 381 4.92 -16.24 0.04
C THR A 381 5.35 -15.44 1.27
N VAL A 382 6.30 -14.51 1.16
CA VAL A 382 6.91 -13.83 2.31
C VAL A 382 5.93 -13.04 3.18
N VAL A 383 4.85 -12.52 2.60
CA VAL A 383 3.82 -11.80 3.36
C VAL A 383 2.96 -12.79 4.14
N GLN A 384 2.58 -13.90 3.49
CA GLN A 384 1.81 -14.98 4.13
C GLN A 384 2.65 -15.70 5.20
N GLU A 385 3.93 -15.95 4.95
CA GLU A 385 4.87 -16.54 5.92
C GLU A 385 4.96 -15.71 7.20
N SER A 386 5.12 -14.38 7.07
CA SER A 386 5.11 -13.48 8.23
C SER A 386 3.74 -13.43 8.93
N GLU A 387 2.64 -13.61 8.22
CA GLU A 387 1.31 -13.73 8.83
C GLU A 387 1.12 -15.04 9.58
N ASP A 388 1.53 -16.16 8.99
CA ASP A 388 1.45 -17.49 9.59
C ASP A 388 2.34 -17.61 10.84
N ASP A 389 3.54 -16.99 10.82
CA ASP A 389 4.42 -16.93 11.99
C ASP A 389 3.77 -16.10 13.11
N ALA A 390 3.24 -14.90 12.82
CA ALA A 390 2.51 -14.10 13.81
C ALA A 390 1.31 -14.87 14.39
N ALA A 391 0.54 -15.56 13.54
CA ALA A 391 -0.57 -16.40 13.96
C ALA A 391 -0.10 -17.53 14.89
N THR A 392 1.05 -18.13 14.60
CA THR A 392 1.67 -19.19 15.42
C THR A 392 2.14 -18.67 16.77
N MET A 393 2.73 -17.47 16.81
CA MET A 393 3.12 -16.83 18.08
C MET A 393 1.90 -16.55 18.96
N LEU A 394 0.83 -16.00 18.39
CA LEU A 394 -0.40 -15.69 19.11
C LEU A 394 -1.06 -16.96 19.67
N ARG A 395 -1.13 -18.03 18.88
CA ARG A 395 -1.68 -19.32 19.33
C ARG A 395 -0.85 -19.92 20.47
N SER A 396 0.47 -19.94 20.30
CA SER A 396 1.39 -20.52 21.29
C SER A 396 1.36 -19.76 22.62
N ALA A 397 1.28 -18.43 22.57
CA ALA A 397 1.23 -17.59 23.76
C ALA A 397 -0.11 -17.69 24.51
N GLY A 398 -1.21 -18.03 23.84
CA GLY A 398 -2.55 -18.00 24.44
C GLY A 398 -2.83 -16.63 25.07
N SER A 399 -3.23 -16.59 26.34
CA SER A 399 -3.40 -15.35 27.12
C SER A 399 -2.12 -14.84 27.79
N GLY A 400 -1.04 -15.61 27.76
CA GLY A 400 0.26 -15.22 28.31
C GLY A 400 1.00 -14.20 27.43
N PRO A 401 2.17 -13.69 27.85
CA PRO A 401 2.98 -12.81 27.01
C PRO A 401 3.48 -13.55 25.76
N LEU A 402 3.79 -12.81 24.70
CA LEU A 402 4.55 -13.37 23.58
C LEU A 402 5.96 -13.72 24.07
N THR A 403 6.53 -14.83 23.57
CA THR A 403 7.93 -15.15 23.83
C THR A 403 8.81 -14.08 23.21
N ALA A 404 9.26 -13.13 24.02
CA ALA A 404 10.15 -12.05 23.62
C ALA A 404 11.59 -12.41 23.97
N GLU A 405 12.51 -12.02 23.09
CA GLU A 405 13.93 -12.01 23.41
C GLU A 405 14.19 -11.03 24.57
N GLU A 406 15.27 -11.25 25.32
CA GLU A 406 15.75 -10.24 26.27
C GLU A 406 16.43 -9.12 25.48
N PRO A 407 16.20 -7.84 25.84
CA PRO A 407 16.91 -6.75 25.21
C PRO A 407 18.40 -6.85 25.53
N VAL A 408 19.22 -6.45 24.57
CA VAL A 408 20.66 -6.38 24.75
C VAL A 408 21.00 -5.42 25.88
N TYR A 409 20.34 -4.26 25.89
CA TYR A 409 20.38 -3.26 26.94
C TYR A 409 19.15 -2.37 26.85
N VAL A 410 18.96 -1.54 27.87
CA VAL A 410 17.91 -0.52 27.93
C VAL A 410 18.59 0.83 28.18
N GLU A 411 18.25 1.83 27.37
CA GLU A 411 18.72 3.22 27.51
C GLU A 411 17.50 4.12 27.51
N ASP A 412 17.32 4.87 28.61
CA ASP A 412 16.24 5.85 28.73
C ASP A 412 14.88 5.29 28.25
N ASP A 413 14.45 4.16 28.82
CA ASP A 413 13.18 3.46 28.51
C ASP A 413 13.02 2.94 27.07
N ILE A 414 14.11 2.94 26.30
CA ILE A 414 14.21 2.30 24.99
C ILE A 414 14.95 0.98 25.14
N GLU A 415 14.25 -0.12 24.90
CA GLU A 415 14.86 -1.44 24.87
C GLU A 415 15.46 -1.70 23.48
N VAL A 416 16.72 -2.13 23.45
CA VAL A 416 17.48 -2.29 22.21
C VAL A 416 17.68 -3.77 21.90
N TYR A 417 17.26 -4.17 20.70
CA TYR A 417 17.41 -5.50 20.16
C TYR A 417 18.19 -5.42 18.85
N ALA A 418 19.36 -6.06 18.82
CA ALA A 418 20.22 -6.12 17.66
C ALA A 418 20.94 -7.48 17.63
N ASP A 419 21.32 -7.95 16.44
CA ASP A 419 21.99 -9.26 16.28
C ASP A 419 23.43 -9.15 15.76
N PHE A 420 23.87 -7.97 15.32
CA PHE A 420 25.23 -7.75 14.85
C PHE A 420 26.12 -7.25 15.98
N PRO A 421 27.44 -7.53 16.00
CA PRO A 421 28.31 -7.15 17.12
C PRO A 421 28.31 -5.64 17.37
N TRP A 422 28.12 -5.22 18.64
CA TRP A 422 28.32 -3.85 19.11
C TRP A 422 29.35 -3.82 20.25
N PRO A 423 30.03 -2.68 20.48
CA PRO A 423 30.98 -2.55 21.57
C PRO A 423 30.28 -2.64 22.94
N PRO A 424 30.91 -3.21 23.98
CA PRO A 424 30.40 -3.14 25.35
C PRO A 424 30.16 -1.70 25.78
N GLY A 425 29.00 -1.42 26.39
CA GLY A 425 28.60 -0.05 26.75
C GLY A 425 28.18 0.83 25.57
N ALA A 426 27.81 0.23 24.42
CA ALA A 426 27.24 0.97 23.31
C ALA A 426 25.97 1.71 23.73
N GLU A 427 25.95 3.02 23.46
CA GLU A 427 24.75 3.86 23.56
C GLU A 427 23.87 3.74 22.31
N LEU A 428 22.61 4.19 22.37
CA LEU A 428 21.62 4.13 21.29
C LEU A 428 22.15 4.76 20.01
N ARG A 429 22.85 5.90 20.11
CA ARG A 429 23.51 6.53 18.95
C ARG A 429 24.52 5.61 18.27
N THR A 430 25.23 4.78 19.03
CA THR A 430 26.25 3.86 18.50
C THR A 430 25.58 2.72 17.73
N VAL A 431 24.47 2.18 18.26
CA VAL A 431 23.68 1.14 17.58
C VAL A 431 23.04 1.67 16.30
N LEU A 432 22.42 2.85 16.37
CA LEU A 432 21.86 3.52 15.18
C LEU A 432 22.94 3.84 14.14
N GLY A 433 24.11 4.30 14.59
CA GLY A 433 25.28 4.52 13.73
C GLY A 433 25.77 3.23 13.07
N GLY A 434 25.73 2.10 13.78
CA GLY A 434 26.04 0.77 13.27
C GLY A 434 25.06 0.31 12.19
N LEU A 435 23.75 0.48 12.41
CA LEU A 435 22.74 0.21 11.37
C LEU A 435 22.97 1.09 10.13
N VAL A 436 23.18 2.38 10.32
CA VAL A 436 23.46 3.32 9.24
C VAL A 436 24.74 2.96 8.49
N ALA A 437 25.76 2.43 9.17
CA ALA A 437 26.98 1.94 8.54
C ALA A 437 26.80 0.60 7.79
N SER A 438 25.77 -0.18 8.13
CA SER A 438 25.48 -1.46 7.48
C SER A 438 24.77 -1.33 6.13
N VAL A 439 24.31 -0.11 5.78
CA VAL A 439 23.62 0.14 4.50
C VAL A 439 24.63 0.03 3.35
N PRO A 440 24.37 -0.81 2.34
CA PRO A 440 25.19 -0.86 1.13
C PRO A 440 25.27 0.48 0.41
N ASN A 441 26.32 0.69 -0.39
CA ASN A 441 26.51 1.93 -1.16
C ASN A 441 25.40 2.18 -2.19
N ASP A 442 24.80 1.11 -2.68
CA ASP A 442 23.62 1.06 -3.56
C ASP A 442 22.37 0.63 -2.79
N GLY A 443 22.37 0.75 -1.46
CA GLY A 443 21.32 0.24 -0.58
C GLY A 443 20.31 1.28 -0.15
N TYR A 444 19.43 0.93 0.78
CA TYR A 444 18.49 1.88 1.37
C TYR A 444 18.19 1.51 2.82
N LEU A 445 17.59 2.44 3.56
CA LEU A 445 17.05 2.17 4.88
C LEU A 445 15.52 2.07 4.80
N SER A 446 14.93 1.25 5.66
CA SER A 446 13.48 1.18 5.84
C SER A 446 13.13 1.24 7.32
N VAL A 447 12.23 2.16 7.69
CA VAL A 447 11.73 2.33 9.06
C VAL A 447 10.29 1.82 9.15
N MET A 448 10.07 0.79 9.93
CA MET A 448 8.75 0.18 10.13
C MET A 448 8.28 0.47 11.56
N THR A 449 7.18 1.22 11.71
CA THR A 449 6.65 1.58 13.02
C THR A 449 5.39 0.78 13.34
N TYR A 450 5.40 0.08 14.46
CA TYR A 450 4.27 -0.64 15.04
C TYR A 450 3.82 0.06 16.32
N LEU A 451 3.59 1.37 16.20
CA LEU A 451 3.06 2.23 17.25
C LEU A 451 1.73 2.82 16.75
N SER A 452 0.74 2.91 17.61
CA SER A 452 -0.48 3.69 17.35
C SER A 452 -0.18 5.20 17.34
N GLY A 453 -0.96 5.98 16.58
CA GLY A 453 -0.91 7.44 16.56
C GLY A 453 0.14 8.07 15.63
N ASP A 454 0.42 9.36 15.88
CA ASP A 454 1.13 10.25 14.93
C ASP A 454 2.61 9.94 14.71
N PHE A 455 3.24 9.07 15.50
CA PHE A 455 4.65 8.75 15.32
C PHE A 455 4.86 7.83 14.12
N SER A 456 5.05 8.47 12.97
CA SER A 456 5.49 7.81 11.75
C SER A 456 7.02 7.85 11.63
N GLY A 457 7.60 6.81 11.04
CA GLY A 457 9.02 6.77 10.64
C GLY A 457 9.44 7.97 9.78
N ARG A 458 8.48 8.74 9.24
CA ARG A 458 8.67 10.02 8.54
C ARG A 458 9.55 11.02 9.30
N TYR A 459 9.51 11.03 10.64
CA TYR A 459 10.30 11.99 11.43
C TYR A 459 11.77 11.61 11.54
N LEU A 460 12.07 10.31 11.45
CA LEU A 460 13.43 9.78 11.49
C LEU A 460 14.08 9.79 10.10
N ALA A 461 13.27 9.59 9.05
CA ALA A 461 13.71 9.47 7.67
C ALA A 461 14.69 10.57 7.21
N PRO A 462 14.48 11.88 7.49
CA PRO A 462 15.44 12.92 7.09
C PRO A 462 16.81 12.78 7.75
N SER A 463 16.85 12.45 9.04
CA SER A 463 18.12 12.31 9.78
C SER A 463 18.84 11.02 9.39
N MET A 464 18.10 9.94 9.18
CA MET A 464 18.64 8.68 8.66
C MET A 464 19.19 8.82 7.24
N ALA A 465 18.47 9.55 6.37
CA ALA A 465 18.91 9.80 5.00
C ALA A 465 20.21 10.61 4.98
N ARG A 466 20.28 11.67 5.79
CA ARG A 466 21.52 12.45 5.96
C ARG A 466 22.67 11.64 6.55
N GLY A 467 22.42 10.80 7.54
CA GLY A 467 23.47 10.02 8.21
C GLY A 467 24.01 8.86 7.35
N SER A 468 23.14 8.25 6.54
CA SER A 468 23.52 7.15 5.64
C SER A 468 24.03 7.64 4.29
N GLY A 469 23.60 8.82 3.83
CA GLY A 469 23.79 9.23 2.43
C GLY A 469 22.97 8.36 1.48
N ARG A 470 21.91 7.71 1.96
CA ARG A 470 21.04 6.78 1.21
C ARG A 470 19.56 7.14 1.44
N PRO A 471 18.65 6.81 0.51
CA PRO A 471 17.23 7.07 0.70
C PRO A 471 16.64 6.20 1.82
N VAL A 472 15.60 6.71 2.48
CA VAL A 472 14.93 6.06 3.60
C VAL A 472 13.45 5.90 3.31
N ALA A 473 12.99 4.67 3.19
CA ALA A 473 11.57 4.36 3.14
C ALA A 473 11.01 4.26 4.56
N TYR A 474 9.72 4.50 4.73
CA TYR A 474 9.09 4.40 6.03
C TYR A 474 7.60 4.10 5.89
N GLY A 475 7.02 3.46 6.91
CA GLY A 475 5.58 3.28 6.98
C GLY A 475 5.15 2.48 8.21
N PRO A 476 3.86 2.56 8.57
CA PRO A 476 3.33 1.84 9.71
C PRO A 476 3.09 0.35 9.39
N GLY A 477 3.40 -0.51 10.35
CA GLY A 477 3.11 -1.93 10.28
C GLY A 477 1.73 -2.24 10.85
N PRO A 478 1.00 -3.22 10.29
CA PRO A 478 1.46 -4.24 9.34
C PRO A 478 1.27 -3.88 7.86
N ALA A 479 0.61 -2.77 7.54
CA ALA A 479 0.24 -2.44 6.16
C ALA A 479 1.44 -2.15 5.26
N TYR A 480 2.42 -1.38 5.75
CA TYR A 480 3.63 -1.09 4.99
C TYR A 480 4.44 -2.35 4.62
N PRO A 481 4.84 -3.25 5.55
CA PRO A 481 5.55 -4.47 5.18
C PRO A 481 4.68 -5.46 4.39
N HIS A 482 3.35 -5.39 4.49
CA HIS A 482 2.48 -6.10 3.54
C HIS A 482 2.64 -5.54 2.12
N ALA A 483 2.71 -4.22 1.96
CA ALA A 483 2.86 -3.54 0.68
C ALA A 483 4.24 -3.71 0.05
N THR A 484 5.30 -3.62 0.84
CA THR A 484 6.70 -3.56 0.35
C THR A 484 7.52 -4.80 0.67
N GLY A 485 7.00 -5.74 1.45
CA GLY A 485 7.75 -6.89 1.95
C GLY A 485 8.36 -7.74 0.85
N THR A 486 7.71 -7.86 -0.31
CA THR A 486 8.24 -8.61 -1.48
C THR A 486 9.55 -8.01 -1.99
N VAL A 487 9.63 -6.69 -2.18
CA VAL A 487 10.87 -6.06 -2.67
C VAL A 487 11.96 -6.02 -1.59
N HIS A 488 11.58 -5.93 -0.32
CA HIS A 488 12.53 -5.99 0.79
C HIS A 488 13.17 -7.39 0.95
N LYS A 489 12.37 -8.44 0.80
CA LYS A 489 12.76 -9.82 1.16
C LYS A 489 13.19 -10.67 -0.04
N ASP A 490 12.58 -10.46 -1.20
CA ASP A 490 12.84 -11.23 -2.43
C ASP A 490 13.39 -10.37 -3.58
N GLY A 491 13.51 -9.05 -3.37
CA GLY A 491 14.11 -8.10 -4.29
C GLY A 491 15.66 -8.05 -4.20
N PRO A 492 16.30 -6.91 -4.51
CA PRO A 492 17.76 -6.81 -4.62
C PRO A 492 18.57 -7.16 -3.36
N GLY A 493 17.95 -7.18 -2.18
CA GLY A 493 18.61 -7.59 -0.93
C GLY A 493 19.61 -6.56 -0.37
N ASN A 494 19.49 -5.29 -0.77
CA ASN A 494 20.37 -4.17 -0.38
C ASN A 494 19.72 -3.23 0.66
N GLY A 495 18.67 -3.66 1.34
CA GLY A 495 17.99 -2.90 2.39
C GLY A 495 18.57 -3.14 3.79
N ALA A 496 18.49 -2.13 4.65
CA ALA A 496 18.70 -2.24 6.10
C ALA A 496 17.49 -1.67 6.87
N PHE A 497 17.15 -2.28 7.99
CA PHE A 497 15.81 -2.15 8.58
C PHE A 497 15.84 -1.71 10.03
N LEU A 498 14.98 -0.76 10.38
CA LEU A 498 14.68 -0.36 11.74
C LEU A 498 13.21 -0.68 12.03
N ILE A 499 12.97 -1.63 12.92
CA ILE A 499 11.63 -1.93 13.42
C ILE A 499 11.43 -1.23 14.76
N ILE A 500 10.38 -0.43 14.88
CA ILE A 500 10.02 0.27 16.11
C ILE A 500 8.73 -0.34 16.63
N THR A 501 8.77 -0.81 17.87
CA THR A 501 7.64 -1.31 18.65
C THR A 501 7.53 -0.46 19.91
N GLY A 502 6.45 -0.60 20.66
CA GLY A 502 6.33 0.05 21.95
C GLY A 502 5.12 -0.42 22.71
N ASP A 503 5.04 0.01 23.96
CA ASP A 503 3.81 -0.10 24.74
C ASP A 503 2.71 0.77 24.12
N PRO A 504 1.43 0.52 24.42
CA PRO A 504 0.36 1.40 23.99
C PRO A 504 0.58 2.85 24.45
N ALA A 505 0.27 3.82 23.58
CA ALA A 505 0.35 5.22 23.96
C ALA A 505 -0.61 5.52 25.15
N PRO A 506 -0.24 6.44 26.06
CA PRO A 506 -1.15 6.84 27.14
C PRO A 506 -2.51 7.29 26.61
N GLY A 507 -3.59 6.65 27.05
CA GLY A 507 -4.96 6.95 26.62
C GLY A 507 -5.48 6.10 25.44
N ASP A 508 -4.64 5.28 24.79
CA ASP A 508 -5.09 4.32 23.79
C ASP A 508 -5.77 3.11 24.46
N THR A 509 -7.05 3.28 24.77
CA THR A 509 -7.88 2.23 25.38
C THR A 509 -8.14 1.06 24.43
N LEU A 510 -8.05 1.28 23.12
CA LEU A 510 -8.31 0.25 22.11
C LEU A 510 -7.14 -0.72 21.94
N ALA A 511 -5.92 -0.28 22.21
CA ALA A 511 -4.75 -1.15 22.20
C ALA A 511 -4.89 -2.35 23.16
N SER A 512 -5.45 -2.14 24.35
CA SER A 512 -5.75 -3.21 25.31
C SER A 512 -7.10 -3.87 25.10
N HIS A 513 -7.90 -3.43 24.11
CA HIS A 513 -9.22 -3.99 23.86
C HIS A 513 -9.11 -5.49 23.54
N PRO A 514 -9.88 -6.35 24.24
CA PRO A 514 -9.87 -7.78 23.96
C PRO A 514 -10.45 -8.04 22.57
N VAL A 515 -9.85 -8.95 21.81
CA VAL A 515 -10.46 -9.41 20.56
C VAL A 515 -11.49 -10.49 20.89
N PRO A 516 -12.80 -10.29 20.65
CA PRO A 516 -13.83 -11.23 21.11
C PRO A 516 -13.63 -12.67 20.59
N GLY A 517 -13.52 -13.62 21.52
CA GLY A 517 -13.27 -15.03 21.20
C GLY A 517 -11.83 -15.35 20.78
N ARG A 518 -10.88 -14.44 21.00
CA ARG A 518 -9.44 -14.65 20.83
C ARG A 518 -8.70 -14.37 22.14
N PRO A 519 -7.59 -15.06 22.43
CA PRO A 519 -6.87 -14.91 23.70
C PRO A 519 -5.86 -13.75 23.67
N TYR A 520 -6.08 -12.71 22.86
CA TYR A 520 -5.13 -11.60 22.67
C TYR A 520 -5.85 -10.26 22.46
N SER A 521 -5.14 -9.16 22.72
CA SER A 521 -5.55 -7.78 22.43
C SER A 521 -5.01 -7.31 21.08
N LEU A 522 -5.42 -6.11 20.63
CA LEU A 522 -4.87 -5.47 19.43
C LEU A 522 -3.37 -5.16 19.56
N ALA A 523 -2.92 -4.65 20.70
CA ALA A 523 -1.49 -4.41 20.95
C ALA A 523 -0.65 -5.68 20.84
N LYS A 524 -1.17 -6.80 21.39
CA LYS A 524 -0.48 -8.10 21.29
C LYS A 524 -0.45 -8.62 19.85
N LEU A 525 -1.52 -8.40 19.08
CA LEU A 525 -1.52 -8.70 17.64
C LEU A 525 -0.47 -7.87 16.91
N GLN A 526 -0.43 -6.55 17.12
CA GLN A 526 0.53 -5.65 16.47
C GLN A 526 1.99 -6.03 16.81
N LEU A 527 2.28 -6.34 18.07
CA LEU A 527 3.60 -6.84 18.48
C LEU A 527 3.95 -8.17 17.80
N ALA A 528 3.00 -9.11 17.70
CA ALA A 528 3.25 -10.38 17.01
C ALA A 528 3.58 -10.17 15.52
N ARG A 529 2.93 -9.21 14.85
CA ARG A 529 3.25 -8.84 13.46
C ARG A 529 4.65 -8.26 13.33
N ALA A 530 5.05 -7.37 14.25
CA ALA A 530 6.39 -6.80 14.28
C ALA A 530 7.48 -7.87 14.48
N LEU A 531 7.27 -8.80 15.40
CA LEU A 531 8.21 -9.89 15.66
C LEU A 531 8.32 -10.87 14.50
N ALA A 532 7.23 -11.14 13.79
CA ALA A 532 7.25 -11.99 12.60
C ALA A 532 8.01 -11.33 11.44
N GLU A 533 7.86 -10.02 11.26
CA GLU A 533 8.63 -9.28 10.25
C GLU A 533 10.13 -9.26 10.61
N LEU A 534 10.46 -9.04 11.89
CA LEU A 534 11.83 -9.12 12.39
C LEU A 534 12.47 -10.49 12.08
N ARG A 535 11.76 -11.59 12.36
CA ARG A 535 12.23 -12.95 12.05
C ARG A 535 12.43 -13.16 10.56
N ALA A 536 11.48 -12.74 9.72
CA ALA A 536 11.56 -12.89 8.27
C ALA A 536 12.78 -12.17 7.66
N LEU A 537 13.12 -10.98 8.19
CA LEU A 537 14.33 -10.24 7.79
C LEU A 537 15.62 -10.92 8.27
N ARG A 538 15.64 -11.41 9.52
CA ARG A 538 16.78 -12.13 10.11
C ARG A 538 17.10 -13.43 9.38
N GLU A 539 16.10 -14.21 9.02
CA GLU A 539 16.27 -15.46 8.27
C GLU A 539 16.94 -15.23 6.91
N ARG A 540 16.71 -14.05 6.32
CA ARG A 540 17.34 -13.59 5.07
C ARG A 540 18.68 -12.88 5.28
N ARG A 541 19.14 -12.77 6.53
CA ARG A 541 20.38 -12.12 6.94
C ARG A 541 20.45 -10.65 6.52
N LEU A 542 19.29 -9.99 6.45
CA LEU A 542 19.22 -8.55 6.19
C LEU A 542 19.55 -7.79 7.50
N PRO A 543 20.31 -6.69 7.45
CA PRO A 543 20.61 -5.90 8.64
C PRO A 543 19.31 -5.36 9.24
N VAL A 544 19.02 -5.72 10.49
CA VAL A 544 17.83 -5.26 11.19
C VAL A 544 18.12 -5.01 12.66
N ILE A 545 17.57 -3.93 13.20
CA ILE A 545 17.46 -3.72 14.65
C ILE A 545 16.00 -3.50 15.00
N ARG A 546 15.62 -3.92 16.21
CA ARG A 546 14.32 -3.58 16.82
C ARG A 546 14.54 -2.69 18.03
N LEU A 547 13.80 -1.59 18.09
CA LEU A 547 13.70 -0.73 19.27
C LEU A 547 12.31 -0.88 19.86
N HIS A 548 12.22 -1.05 21.18
CA HIS A 548 10.95 -1.06 21.90
C HIS A 548 10.86 0.16 22.82
N LEU A 549 9.87 1.01 22.59
CA LEU A 549 9.64 2.23 23.37
C LEU A 549 8.63 1.93 24.49
N ARG A 550 9.07 1.91 25.75
CA ARG A 550 8.16 1.74 26.90
C ARG A 550 7.27 2.97 27.11
N ASP A 551 7.77 4.14 26.73
CA ASP A 551 6.97 5.35 26.52
C ASP A 551 7.10 5.75 25.04
N PRO A 552 6.08 5.49 24.20
CA PRO A 552 6.13 5.82 22.78
C PRO A 552 6.34 7.31 22.50
N VAL A 553 5.82 8.20 23.35
CA VAL A 553 5.84 9.65 23.12
C VAL A 553 7.22 10.21 23.48
N GLU A 554 7.71 9.93 24.69
CA GLU A 554 9.04 10.37 25.10
C GLU A 554 10.15 9.65 24.33
N GLY A 555 10.00 8.33 24.14
CA GLY A 555 10.94 7.50 23.41
C GLY A 555 11.11 7.93 21.95
N ALA A 556 10.03 8.35 21.28
CA ALA A 556 10.09 8.93 19.94
C ALA A 556 10.96 10.20 19.88
N GLY A 557 10.83 11.07 20.89
CA GLY A 557 11.64 12.28 21.03
C GLY A 557 13.12 11.94 21.19
N ARG A 558 13.45 11.05 22.14
CA ARG A 558 14.81 10.59 22.42
C ARG A 558 15.44 9.90 21.21
N LEU A 559 14.71 9.04 20.51
CA LEU A 559 15.15 8.38 19.28
C LEU A 559 15.46 9.39 18.16
N THR A 560 14.61 10.41 18.00
CA THR A 560 14.83 11.46 17.02
C THR A 560 16.10 12.27 17.33
N GLU A 561 16.36 12.56 18.60
CA GLU A 561 17.57 13.25 19.05
C GLU A 561 18.84 12.41 18.82
N ALA A 562 18.83 11.14 19.23
CA ALA A 562 19.91 10.20 18.99
C ALA A 562 20.25 10.12 17.49
N MET A 563 19.23 10.05 16.63
CA MET A 563 19.43 10.01 15.18
C MET A 563 19.98 11.32 14.61
N ARG A 564 19.60 12.49 15.15
CA ARG A 564 20.23 13.75 14.76
C ARG A 564 21.71 13.78 15.13
N SER A 565 22.08 13.23 16.30
CA SER A 565 23.49 13.13 16.71
C SER A 565 24.31 12.27 15.75
N VAL A 566 23.78 11.12 15.32
CA VAL A 566 24.45 10.26 14.33
C VAL A 566 24.66 10.99 13.00
N ALA A 567 23.64 11.72 12.54
CA ALA A 567 23.74 12.50 11.30
C ALA A 567 24.73 13.67 11.41
N GLY A 568 24.82 14.32 12.59
CA GLY A 568 25.74 15.44 12.83
C GLY A 568 27.20 15.01 12.91
N ALA A 569 27.48 13.84 13.51
CA ALA A 569 28.84 13.32 13.67
C ALA A 569 29.51 12.87 12.37
N ARG A 570 28.74 12.67 11.29
CA ARG A 570 29.24 12.25 9.96
C ARG A 570 29.48 13.40 8.98
N ARG A 571 29.41 14.66 9.41
CA ARG A 571 29.84 15.79 8.57
C ARG A 571 31.38 15.80 8.45
N PRO A 572 31.96 15.90 7.24
CA PRO A 572 33.39 16.12 7.08
C PRO A 572 33.85 17.46 7.66
#